data_AF-A0A845YCE8-F1
#
_entry.id   AF-A0A845YCE8-F1
#
_cell.length_a   1.000
_cell.length_b   1.000
_cell.length_c   1.000
_cell.angle_alpha   90.00
_cell.angle_beta   90.00
_cell.angle_gamma   90.00
#
_symmetry.space_group_name_H-M   'P 1'
#
loop_
_entity.id
_entity.type
_entity.pdbx_description
1 polymer ?
#
loop_
_entity_poly.entity_id
_entity_poly.type
_entity_poly.pdbx_seq_one_letter_code
_entity_poly.pdbx_strand_id
1 'polypeptide(L)' 'MFTIKFIDLFAGIGGIRLGFEQVMQALGISSKCVFTSEIDPK' A
#
# COMPACT_ATOMS: atom_id res chain seq x y z
N MET A 1 -16.15 7.44 8.44
CA MET A 1 -15.64 7.22 7.07
C MET A 1 -14.80 5.95 7.10
N PHE A 2 -15.08 4.98 6.23
CA PHE A 2 -14.39 3.69 6.23
C PHE A 2 -13.05 3.81 5.49
N THR A 3 -11.99 3.23 6.06
CA THR A 3 -10.65 3.23 5.44
C THR A 3 -10.15 1.80 5.32
N ILE A 4 -9.79 1.39 4.11
CA ILE A 4 -9.14 0.09 3.86
C ILE A 4 -7.73 0.13 4.42
N LYS A 5 -7.46 -0.69 5.43
CA LYS A 5 -6.11 -0.88 5.97
C LYS A 5 -5.52 -2.14 5.36
N PHE A 6 -4.28 -2.04 4.90
CA PHE A 6 -3.58 -3.18 4.30
C PHE A 6 -2.12 -3.24 4.75
N ILE A 7 -1.53 -4.41 4.54
CA ILE A 7 -0.13 -4.70 4.82
C ILE A 7 0.55 -5.05 3.49
N ASP A 8 1.71 -4.47 3.27
CA ASP A 8 2.56 -4.69 2.10
C ASP A 8 3.72 -5.62 2.47
N LEU A 9 3.58 -6.91 2.17
CA LEU A 9 4.60 -7.93 2.45
C LEU A 9 5.42 -8.21 1.20
N PHE A 10 6.73 -8.36 1.35
CA PHE A 10 7.65 -8.54 0.21
C PHE A 10 7.61 -7.33 -0.74
N ALA A 11 7.63 -6.12 -0.17
CA ALA A 11 7.25 -4.88 -0.84
C ALA A 11 8.08 -4.51 -2.08
N GLY A 12 9.24 -5.11 -2.28
CA GLY A 12 10.31 -4.64 -3.17
C GLY A 12 10.62 -3.16 -2.91
N ILE A 13 10.73 -2.45 -4.02
CA ILE A 13 10.79 -0.97 -4.07
C ILE A 13 9.42 -0.29 -3.80
N GLY A 14 8.37 -1.04 -3.45
CA GLY A 14 7.04 -0.53 -3.14
C GLY A 14 6.09 -0.34 -4.34
N GLY A 15 6.41 -0.91 -5.51
CA GLY A 15 5.65 -0.70 -6.75
C GLY A 15 4.18 -1.12 -6.66
N ILE A 16 3.90 -2.25 -6.00
CA ILE A 16 2.52 -2.74 -5.83
C ILE A 16 1.71 -1.80 -4.94
N ARG A 17 2.28 -1.35 -3.81
CA ARG A 17 1.65 -0.38 -2.93
C ARG A 17 1.31 0.92 -3.66
N LEU A 18 2.27 1.47 -4.41
CA LEU A 18 2.05 2.71 -5.16
C LEU A 18 0.91 2.57 -6.18
N GLY A 19 0.87 1.47 -6.94
CA GLY A 19 -0.22 1.22 -7.88
C GLY A 19 -1.57 1.05 -7.19
N PHE A 20 -1.62 0.34 -6.06
CA PHE A 20 -2.82 0.18 -5.26
C PHE A 20 -3.33 1.52 -4.71
N GLU A 21 -2.46 2.34 -4.13
CA GLU A 21 -2.81 3.65 -3.59
C GLU A 21 -3.30 4.63 -4.67
N GLN A 22 -2.66 4.63 -5.84
CA GLN A 22 -3.09 5.44 -6.99
C GLN A 22 -4.50 5.05 -7.47
N VAL A 23 -4.80 3.76 -7.58
CA VAL A 23 -6.15 3.30 -7.98
C VAL A 23 -7.18 3.63 -6.91
N MET A 24 -6.86 3.45 -5.62
CA MET A 24 -7.77 3.82 -4.53
C MET A 24 -8.07 5.32 -4.53
N GLN A 25 -7.05 6.15 -4.76
CA GLN A 25 -7.21 7.60 -4.92
C GLN A 25 -8.11 7.94 -6.12
N ALA A 26 -7.87 7.32 -7.28
CA ALA A 26 -8.67 7.54 -8.48
C ALA A 26 -10.15 7.14 -8.31
N LEU A 27 -10.43 6.15 -7.46
CA LEU A 27 -11.78 5.68 -7.13
C LEU A 27 -12.42 6.45 -5.97
N GLY A 28 -11.71 7.39 -5.33
CA GLY A 28 -12.19 8.10 -4.13
C GLY A 28 -12.31 7.21 -2.89
N ILE A 29 -11.65 6.05 -2.88
CA ILE A 29 -11.67 5.10 -1.77
C ILE A 29 -10.53 5.44 -0.82
N SER A 30 -10.85 5.65 0.46
CA SER A 30 -9.83 5.86 1.48
C SER A 30 -9.09 4.55 1.78
N SER A 31 -7.77 4.54 1.59
CA SER A 31 -6.89 3.42 1.94
C SER A 31 -5.68 3.89 2.75
N LYS A 32 -5.05 2.97 3.50
CA LYS A 32 -3.83 3.23 4.26
C LYS A 32 -2.99 1.96 4.38
N CYS A 33 -1.75 2.00 3.92
CA CYS A 33 -0.75 1.01 4.28
C CYS A 33 -0.39 1.16 5.77
N VAL A 34 -0.60 0.13 6.57
CA VAL A 34 -0.33 0.17 8.02
C VAL A 34 0.95 -0.55 8.42
N PHE A 35 1.51 -1.36 7.53
CA PHE A 35 2.79 -2.04 7.72
C PHE A 35 3.37 -2.41 6.36
N THR A 36 4.69 -2.30 6.24
CA THR A 36 5.45 -2.79 5.10
C THR A 36 6.58 -3.66 5.63
N SER A 37 6.83 -4.80 4.99
CA SER A 37 7.89 -5.72 5.38
C SER A 37 8.76 -6.06 4.20
N GLU A 38 10.07 -5.89 4.39
CA GLU A 38 11.09 -6.28 3.43
C GLU A 38 12.28 -6.95 4.07
N ILE A 39 12.78 -7.99 3.41
CA ILE A 39 13.95 -8.74 3.86
C ILE A 39 15.25 -8.07 3.39
N ASP A 40 15.23 -7.40 2.24
CA ASP A 40 16.37 -6.61 1.79
C ASP A 40 16.33 -5.24 2.47
N PRO A 41 17.33 -4.89 3.30
CA PRO A 41 17.39 -3.60 3.97
C PRO A 41 17.84 -2.45 3.07
N LYS A 42 18.20 -2.72 1.80
CA LYS A 42 18.66 -1.69 0.85
C LYS A 42 17.58 -0.66 0.49
#